data_AF-A0A1I5YP60-F1
#
_entry.id   AF-A0A1I5YP60-F1
#
_cell.length_a   1.000
_cell.length_b   1.000
_cell.length_c   1.000
_cell.angle_alpha   90.00
_cell.angle_beta   90.00
_cell.angle_gamma   90.00
#
_symmetry.space_group_name_H-M   'P 1'
#
loop_
_entity.id
_entity.type
_entity.pdbx_description
1 polymer ?
#
loop_
_entity_poly.entity_id
_entity_poly.type
_entity_poly.pdbx_seq_one_letter_code
_entity_poly.pdbx_strand_id
1 'polypeptide(L)'
;MSSTDDELERELRRLFADERLELRPRSGAEAVIVRGARRVHRRRMLASSGAGTLAVVALVIGAVLLGGQRPERPGQDVASDDAAGLAIETASSSTAPEPPVHPNQDETTEPEGRTPADEPISPPTPPTSGPSSGTPTARPGVALSAPVLGPDGYGPLRLGMSFQAAVRTGMLATSEDAAPPPDDCGEYRLTEGTKAIQQVTISGSRGVVYFAASGATTPEGVGVGSSVAELEAAYPNLAADPHGMTAPAGPGARYYFGTKGATVTVLHLVADQPGC
;
A
#
# COMPACT_ATOMS: atom_id res chain seq x y z
N MET A 1 -45.18 8.40 18.58
CA MET A 1 -43.88 7.78 18.30
C MET A 1 -43.30 7.32 19.64
N SER A 2 -43.84 6.25 20.22
CA SER A 2 -43.49 5.87 21.61
C SER A 2 -43.54 4.35 21.84
N SER A 3 -44.50 3.66 21.23
CA SER A 3 -44.67 2.21 21.45
C SER A 3 -43.51 1.35 20.92
N THR A 4 -42.85 1.76 19.84
CA THR A 4 -41.75 1.01 19.20
C THR A 4 -40.43 1.19 19.94
N ASP A 5 -40.15 2.39 20.46
CA ASP A 5 -38.93 2.67 21.23
C ASP A 5 -38.97 1.96 22.59
N ASP A 6 -40.14 1.92 23.25
CA ASP A 6 -40.34 1.18 24.49
C ASP A 6 -40.19 -0.33 24.31
N GLU A 7 -40.47 -0.84 23.10
CA GLU A 7 -40.29 -2.26 22.75
C GLU A 7 -38.82 -2.59 22.50
N LEU A 8 -38.12 -1.72 21.77
CA LEU A 8 -36.68 -1.83 21.55
C LEU A 8 -35.90 -1.78 22.87
N GLU A 9 -36.25 -0.85 23.77
CA GLU A 9 -35.57 -0.72 25.07
C GLU A 9 -35.78 -1.97 25.95
N ARG A 10 -36.98 -2.57 25.90
CA ARG A 10 -37.27 -3.84 26.58
C ARG A 10 -36.49 -5.00 25.98
N GLU A 11 -36.36 -5.05 24.66
CA GLU A 11 -35.61 -6.10 23.97
C GLU A 11 -34.10 -6.00 24.22
N LEU A 12 -33.55 -4.79 24.20
CA LEU A 12 -32.15 -4.53 24.56
C LEU A 12 -31.88 -4.90 26.02
N ARG A 13 -32.76 -4.48 26.95
CA ARG A 13 -32.62 -4.82 28.37
C ARG A 13 -32.73 -6.33 28.62
N ARG A 14 -33.46 -7.05 27.78
CA ARG A 14 -33.52 -8.52 27.78
C ARG A 14 -32.25 -9.16 27.20
N LEU A 15 -31.67 -8.61 26.13
CA LEU A 15 -30.44 -9.11 25.51
C LEU A 15 -29.23 -8.92 26.41
N PHE A 16 -29.10 -7.77 27.06
CA PHE A 16 -27.99 -7.48 27.98
C PHE A 16 -28.11 -8.16 29.34
N ALA A 17 -29.27 -8.73 29.67
CA ALA A 17 -29.47 -9.57 30.84
C ALA A 17 -29.15 -11.06 30.58
N ASP A 18 -28.72 -11.43 29.36
CA ASP A 18 -28.25 -12.77 29.05
C ASP A 18 -26.85 -13.01 29.65
N GLU A 19 -26.74 -13.98 30.57
CA GLU A 19 -25.49 -14.39 31.22
C GLU A 19 -24.39 -14.80 30.23
N ARG A 20 -24.72 -15.02 28.94
CA ARG A 20 -23.75 -15.30 27.88
C ARG A 20 -22.90 -14.10 27.47
N LEU A 21 -23.32 -12.87 27.77
CA LEU A 21 -22.56 -11.65 27.53
C LEU A 21 -21.71 -11.22 28.74
N GLU A 22 -21.81 -11.93 29.87
CA GLU A 22 -20.90 -11.77 31.00
C GLU A 22 -19.53 -12.38 30.67
N LEU A 23 -18.75 -11.65 29.87
CA LEU A 23 -17.34 -11.95 29.67
C LEU A 23 -16.59 -11.63 30.96
N ARG A 24 -16.61 -12.56 31.91
CA ARG A 24 -15.72 -12.49 33.07
C ARG A 24 -14.28 -12.50 32.57
N PRO A 25 -13.49 -11.44 32.84
CA PRO A 25 -12.07 -11.47 32.55
C PRO A 25 -11.48 -12.71 33.25
N ARG A 26 -10.75 -13.54 32.50
CA ARG A 26 -10.00 -14.66 33.09
C ARG A 26 -9.10 -14.09 34.19
N SER A 27 -9.13 -14.70 35.37
CA SER A 27 -8.28 -14.28 36.48
C SER A 27 -6.81 -14.24 36.02
N GLY A 28 -6.16 -13.08 36.17
CA GLY A 28 -4.80 -12.85 35.69
C GLY A 28 -4.65 -12.16 34.33
N ALA A 29 -5.74 -11.85 33.62
CA ALA A 29 -5.69 -11.09 32.36
C ALA A 29 -4.96 -9.74 32.52
N GLU A 30 -5.22 -9.04 33.63
CA GLU A 30 -4.55 -7.77 33.96
C GLU A 30 -3.03 -7.95 34.09
N ALA A 31 -2.57 -8.99 34.78
CA ALA A 31 -1.16 -9.27 34.97
C ALA A 31 -0.46 -9.63 33.65
N VAL A 32 -1.17 -10.31 32.74
CA VAL A 32 -0.66 -10.64 31.38
C VAL A 32 -0.57 -9.39 30.52
N ILE A 33 -1.58 -8.51 30.55
CA ILE A 33 -1.58 -7.23 29.82
C ILE A 33 -0.45 -6.32 30.32
N VAL A 34 -0.29 -6.19 31.64
CA VAL A 34 0.77 -5.37 32.24
C VAL A 34 2.17 -5.94 31.95
N ARG A 35 2.36 -7.26 31.96
CA ARG A 35 3.63 -7.88 31.51
C ARG A 35 3.90 -7.64 30.03
N GLY A 36 2.89 -7.74 29.18
CA GLY A 36 2.99 -7.43 27.75
C GLY A 36 3.41 -5.98 27.51
N ALA A 37 2.71 -5.04 28.14
CA ALA A 37 2.99 -3.61 28.03
C ALA A 37 4.39 -3.24 28.54
N ARG A 38 4.84 -3.80 29.68
CA ARG A 38 6.17 -3.53 30.24
C ARG A 38 7.31 -4.04 29.36
N ARG A 39 7.10 -5.13 28.61
CA ARG A 39 8.07 -5.68 27.65
C ARG A 39 8.25 -4.76 26.43
N VAL A 40 7.16 -4.19 25.93
CA VAL A 40 7.19 -3.22 24.82
C VAL A 40 7.90 -1.94 25.25
N HIS A 41 7.66 -1.47 26.47
CA HIS A 41 8.27 -0.23 26.96
C HIS A 41 9.80 -0.35 27.18
N ARG A 42 10.30 -1.50 27.64
CA ARG A 42 11.76 -1.74 27.76
C ARG A 42 12.46 -1.78 26.41
N ARG A 43 11.81 -2.28 25.36
CA ARG A 43 12.36 -2.25 23.99
C ARG A 43 12.48 -0.84 23.44
N ARG A 44 11.60 0.08 23.86
CA ARG A 44 11.65 1.49 23.45
C ARG A 44 12.73 2.30 24.17
N MET A 45 13.15 1.92 25.38
CA MET A 45 14.20 2.64 26.12
C MET A 45 15.65 2.30 25.72
N LEU A 46 15.87 1.27 24.88
CA LEU A 46 17.21 0.95 24.35
C LEU A 46 17.48 1.57 22.97
N ALA A 47 16.52 2.32 22.40
CA ALA A 47 16.67 3.00 21.12
C ALA A 47 16.98 4.51 21.25
N SER A 48 17.17 5.02 22.46
CA SER A 48 17.45 6.45 22.70
C SER A 48 18.50 6.68 23.78
N SER A 49 19.66 6.03 23.63
CA SER A 49 20.86 6.43 24.39
C SER A 49 22.03 6.59 23.41
N GLY A 50 22.22 7.83 22.97
CA GLY A 50 23.23 8.23 22.01
C GLY A 50 23.33 9.75 21.85
N ALA A 51 23.84 10.41 22.90
CA ALA A 51 24.51 11.72 22.94
C ALA A 51 23.72 13.02 22.59
N GLY A 52 23.68 13.97 23.54
CA GLY A 52 23.40 15.38 23.26
C GLY A 52 22.89 16.19 24.45
N THR A 53 23.72 16.43 25.45
CA THR A 53 23.45 17.41 26.52
C THR A 53 23.59 18.84 26.00
N LEU A 54 22.68 19.75 26.35
CA LEU A 54 23.02 21.05 26.94
C LEU A 54 21.79 21.65 27.65
N ALA A 55 21.99 22.01 28.91
CA ALA A 55 21.00 22.55 29.83
C ALA A 55 20.87 24.07 29.70
N VAL A 56 19.65 24.60 29.83
CA VAL A 56 19.41 25.94 30.40
C VAL A 56 18.26 25.82 31.39
N VAL A 57 18.60 26.00 32.67
CA VAL A 57 17.69 26.11 33.81
C VAL A 57 17.46 27.61 34.07
N ALA A 58 16.20 28.01 34.16
CA ALA A 58 15.72 29.19 34.89
C ALA A 58 14.23 28.92 35.21
N LEU A 59 13.88 28.23 36.31
CA LEU A 59 13.70 28.73 37.67
C LEU A 59 12.81 29.99 37.76
N VAL A 60 11.63 29.84 38.37
CA VAL A 60 11.03 30.70 39.44
C VAL A 60 9.51 31.00 39.29
N ILE A 61 8.74 30.32 40.14
CA ILE A 61 7.72 30.81 41.11
C ILE A 61 6.34 31.37 40.63
N GLY A 62 5.28 30.79 41.22
CA GLY A 62 3.96 31.41 41.48
C GLY A 62 2.78 30.43 41.30
N ALA A 63 2.50 29.48 42.20
CA ALA A 63 1.72 29.62 43.45
C ALA A 63 0.33 30.30 43.27
N VAL A 64 -0.79 29.53 43.46
CA VAL A 64 -1.76 29.69 44.61
C VAL A 64 -2.84 30.76 44.33
N LEU A 65 -4.16 30.66 44.53
CA LEU A 65 -5.15 29.71 45.08
C LEU A 65 -6.59 30.25 44.76
N LEU A 66 -7.60 29.37 44.88
CA LEU A 66 -8.95 29.58 45.46
C LEU A 66 -10.03 30.51 44.84
N GLY A 67 -11.24 29.92 44.73
CA GLY A 67 -12.55 30.55 44.95
C GLY A 67 -13.11 31.29 43.74
N GLY A 68 -14.29 31.00 43.19
CA GLY A 68 -15.56 30.64 43.82
C GLY A 68 -16.63 31.60 43.29
N GLN A 69 -17.86 31.13 43.18
CA GLN A 69 -19.12 31.86 42.87
C GLN A 69 -19.65 31.83 41.41
N ARG A 70 -20.54 30.84 41.18
CA ARG A 70 -21.83 31.01 40.45
C ARG A 70 -22.73 32.01 41.24
N PRO A 71 -23.86 32.58 40.73
CA PRO A 71 -24.79 32.03 39.73
C PRO A 71 -25.59 33.06 38.84
N GLU A 72 -26.53 32.51 38.05
CA GLU A 72 -27.78 33.13 37.49
C GLU A 72 -27.65 34.14 36.34
N ARG A 73 -28.49 34.23 35.29
CA ARG A 73 -29.70 33.58 34.71
C ARG A 73 -29.99 34.42 33.41
N PRO A 74 -31.12 34.32 32.68
CA PRO A 74 -31.77 33.20 31.99
C PRO A 74 -32.17 33.53 30.52
N GLY A 75 -32.58 32.51 29.78
CA GLY A 75 -33.71 32.57 28.81
C GLY A 75 -33.47 33.21 27.45
N GLN A 76 -33.53 32.39 26.40
CA GLN A 76 -34.54 32.57 25.34
C GLN A 76 -34.67 31.30 24.49
N ASP A 77 -35.93 30.88 24.38
CA ASP A 77 -36.50 29.83 23.55
C ASP A 77 -36.25 30.06 22.06
N VAL A 78 -36.12 29.00 21.25
CA VAL A 78 -37.18 28.57 20.32
C VAL A 78 -36.84 27.19 19.72
N ALA A 79 -37.87 26.35 19.68
CA ALA A 79 -37.92 25.09 18.96
C ALA A 79 -37.87 25.30 17.43
N SER A 80 -37.40 24.30 16.70
CA SER A 80 -38.17 23.65 15.63
C SER A 80 -37.41 22.47 15.03
N ASP A 81 -38.19 21.39 14.89
CA ASP A 81 -38.16 20.28 13.94
C ASP A 81 -37.12 20.30 12.81
N ASP A 82 -36.46 19.18 12.54
CA ASP A 82 -37.03 18.22 11.59
C ASP A 82 -36.27 16.89 11.58
N ALA A 83 -37.05 15.83 11.52
CA ALA A 83 -36.61 14.46 11.33
C ALA A 83 -36.67 14.11 9.84
N ALA A 84 -35.97 13.03 9.48
CA ALA A 84 -36.02 12.35 8.18
C ALA A 84 -35.31 13.11 7.04
N GLY A 85 -34.64 12.45 6.10
CA GLY A 85 -34.58 11.02 5.83
C GLY A 85 -33.33 10.70 5.03
N LEU A 86 -32.81 9.50 5.28
CA LEU A 86 -31.95 8.77 4.39
C LEU A 86 -32.75 8.49 3.10
N ALA A 87 -32.53 9.29 2.06
CA ALA A 87 -32.99 8.99 0.72
C ALA A 87 -31.93 8.12 0.03
N ILE A 88 -32.25 6.83 -0.07
CA ILE A 88 -31.58 5.87 -0.93
C ILE A 88 -32.12 6.14 -2.34
N GLU A 89 -31.36 6.85 -3.18
CA GLU A 89 -31.67 6.90 -4.61
C GLU A 89 -31.10 5.66 -5.29
N THR A 90 -31.99 4.70 -5.46
CA THR A 90 -31.86 3.58 -6.38
C THR A 90 -32.35 4.07 -7.73
N ALA A 91 -31.46 4.26 -8.70
CA ALA A 91 -31.83 4.43 -10.10
C ALA A 91 -30.97 3.52 -10.97
N SER A 92 -31.53 2.34 -11.25
CA SER A 92 -31.10 1.50 -12.37
C SER A 92 -31.46 2.20 -13.68
N SER A 93 -30.52 2.24 -14.62
CA SER A 93 -30.81 2.48 -16.03
C SER A 93 -29.90 1.59 -16.85
N SER A 94 -30.45 0.42 -17.19
CA SER A 94 -29.94 -0.51 -18.18
C SER A 94 -30.35 -0.02 -19.56
N THR A 95 -29.38 0.46 -20.33
CA THR A 95 -29.55 0.70 -21.78
C THR A 95 -28.42 0.01 -22.51
N ALA A 96 -28.75 -1.10 -23.16
CA ALA A 96 -27.95 -1.72 -24.21
C ALA A 96 -28.14 -0.95 -25.53
N PRO A 97 -27.11 -0.92 -26.38
CA PRO A 97 -27.35 -1.04 -27.80
C PRO A 97 -26.53 -2.18 -28.44
N GLU A 98 -27.19 -2.78 -29.44
CA GLU A 98 -26.76 -3.83 -30.35
C GLU A 98 -25.41 -3.60 -31.07
N PRO A 99 -24.82 -4.68 -31.62
CA PRO A 99 -23.59 -4.64 -32.39
C PRO A 99 -23.85 -4.26 -33.86
N PRO A 100 -23.00 -3.43 -34.50
CA PRO A 100 -22.97 -3.38 -35.95
C PRO A 100 -22.18 -4.58 -36.51
N VAL A 101 -22.89 -5.40 -37.27
CA VAL A 101 -22.33 -6.30 -38.29
C VAL A 101 -21.82 -5.44 -39.44
N HIS A 102 -20.57 -5.61 -39.87
CA HIS A 102 -20.24 -5.56 -41.30
C HIS A 102 -18.95 -6.35 -41.59
N PRO A 103 -18.96 -7.20 -42.64
CA PRO A 103 -17.79 -7.92 -43.12
C PRO A 103 -16.99 -6.99 -44.05
N ASN A 104 -15.66 -7.16 -44.09
CA ASN A 104 -14.92 -6.93 -45.33
C ASN A 104 -13.65 -7.76 -45.36
N GLN A 105 -13.64 -8.65 -46.35
CA GLN A 105 -12.48 -9.26 -46.96
C GLN A 105 -11.79 -8.18 -47.81
N ASP A 106 -10.47 -8.16 -47.81
CA ASP A 106 -9.58 -7.94 -48.96
C ASP A 106 -8.16 -8.17 -48.43
N GLU A 107 -7.55 -9.32 -48.69
CA GLU A 107 -6.75 -9.64 -49.89
C GLU A 107 -5.51 -8.75 -50.08
N THR A 108 -4.37 -9.44 -50.19
CA THR A 108 -3.29 -9.13 -51.13
C THR A 108 -2.40 -7.92 -50.82
N THR A 109 -1.15 -8.18 -50.39
CA THR A 109 0.02 -8.14 -51.29
C THR A 109 1.29 -8.48 -50.50
N GLU A 110 1.76 -9.70 -50.69
CA GLU A 110 3.17 -10.08 -50.63
C GLU A 110 3.86 -9.58 -51.90
N PRO A 111 5.12 -9.13 -51.81
CA PRO A 111 6.05 -9.63 -52.80
C PRO A 111 7.36 -10.08 -52.19
N GLU A 112 7.69 -11.34 -52.48
CA GLU A 112 9.04 -11.86 -52.62
C GLU A 112 9.93 -10.97 -53.50
N GLY A 113 11.20 -10.90 -53.10
CA GLY A 113 12.29 -11.18 -54.02
C GLY A 113 13.10 -10.00 -54.55
N ARG A 114 14.34 -9.89 -54.06
CA ARG A 114 15.59 -10.27 -54.77
C ARG A 114 16.80 -9.48 -54.27
N THR A 115 17.80 -10.23 -53.81
CA THR A 115 19.24 -9.89 -53.81
C THR A 115 19.75 -9.85 -55.27
N PRO A 116 20.74 -9.00 -55.63
CA PRO A 116 22.19 -9.36 -55.57
C PRO A 116 23.10 -8.17 -55.14
N ALA A 117 24.09 -8.37 -54.26
CA ALA A 117 25.51 -8.70 -54.54
C ALA A 117 26.37 -7.54 -55.09
N ASP A 118 27.38 -7.19 -54.26
CA ASP A 118 28.80 -6.93 -54.58
C ASP A 118 29.20 -5.67 -55.37
N GLU A 119 29.89 -4.72 -54.71
CA GLU A 119 31.17 -4.15 -55.21
C GLU A 119 31.94 -3.41 -54.08
N PRO A 120 33.30 -3.51 -54.00
CA PRO A 120 34.09 -3.04 -52.87
C PRO A 120 34.72 -1.66 -53.11
N ILE A 121 34.77 -0.81 -52.07
CA ILE A 121 35.62 0.39 -52.07
C ILE A 121 36.27 0.57 -50.69
N SER A 122 37.59 0.65 -50.67
CA SER A 122 38.46 1.12 -49.58
C SER A 122 39.38 2.22 -50.14
N PRO A 123 40.13 3.00 -49.34
CA PRO A 123 39.88 3.66 -48.04
C PRO A 123 40.21 5.18 -48.13
N PRO A 124 40.19 5.99 -47.04
CA PRO A 124 41.45 6.21 -46.29
C PRO A 124 41.31 6.39 -44.77
N THR A 125 42.46 6.24 -44.10
CA THR A 125 42.83 6.29 -42.67
C THR A 125 42.26 7.42 -41.80
N PRO A 126 41.99 7.17 -40.51
CA PRO A 126 42.10 8.17 -39.44
C PRO A 126 43.40 8.04 -38.61
N PRO A 127 43.86 9.14 -37.99
CA PRO A 127 45.14 9.23 -37.31
C PRO A 127 45.16 8.60 -35.91
N THR A 128 46.38 8.29 -35.50
CA THR A 128 46.83 7.97 -34.15
C THR A 128 46.47 9.06 -33.14
N SER A 129 45.80 8.67 -32.04
CA SER A 129 45.88 9.30 -30.71
C SER A 129 45.34 8.31 -29.67
N GLY A 130 46.22 7.67 -28.90
CA GLY A 130 45.88 7.19 -27.56
C GLY A 130 45.89 8.36 -26.56
N PRO A 131 45.82 8.16 -25.23
CA PRO A 131 45.57 6.95 -24.43
C PRO A 131 44.42 7.17 -23.40
N SER A 132 43.79 6.09 -22.93
CA SER A 132 43.39 5.90 -21.52
C SER A 132 42.52 4.66 -21.39
N SER A 133 43.17 3.50 -21.30
CA SER A 133 42.60 2.38 -20.56
C SER A 133 42.66 2.73 -19.08
N GLY A 134 41.82 3.66 -18.63
CA GLY A 134 41.47 3.78 -17.22
C GLY A 134 40.47 2.67 -16.94
N THR A 135 40.95 1.47 -16.61
CA THR A 135 40.09 0.46 -16.00
C THR A 135 39.58 1.07 -14.69
N PRO A 136 38.28 1.36 -14.50
CA PRO A 136 37.81 1.64 -13.16
C PRO A 136 38.04 0.34 -12.40
N THR A 137 38.99 0.37 -11.47
CA THR A 137 39.05 -0.61 -10.37
C THR A 137 37.78 -0.38 -9.57
N ALA A 138 36.68 -0.95 -10.05
CA ALA A 138 35.48 -1.18 -9.27
C ALA A 138 35.89 -2.20 -8.21
N ARG A 139 36.33 -1.69 -7.07
CA ARG A 139 36.37 -2.45 -5.83
C ARG A 139 34.98 -3.09 -5.71
N PRO A 140 34.85 -4.42 -5.55
CA PRO A 140 33.57 -5.03 -5.22
C PRO A 140 33.23 -4.61 -3.80
N GLY A 141 32.74 -3.38 -3.65
CA GLY A 141 31.88 -3.01 -2.55
C GLY A 141 30.63 -3.81 -2.79
N VAL A 142 30.32 -4.72 -1.87
CA VAL A 142 28.99 -5.30 -1.76
C VAL A 142 28.06 -4.11 -1.48
N ALA A 143 27.58 -3.46 -2.54
CA ALA A 143 26.41 -2.63 -2.45
C ALA A 143 25.34 -3.61 -1.98
N LEU A 144 24.93 -3.45 -0.72
CA LEU A 144 23.68 -4.01 -0.24
C LEU A 144 22.62 -3.33 -1.11
N SER A 145 22.33 -3.91 -2.27
CA SER A 145 21.29 -3.40 -3.17
C SER A 145 20.03 -3.29 -2.34
N ALA A 146 19.49 -2.06 -2.26
CA ALA A 146 18.25 -1.82 -1.57
C ALA A 146 17.16 -2.75 -2.17
N PRO A 147 16.20 -3.21 -1.38
CA PRO A 147 15.11 -4.03 -1.91
C PRO A 147 14.39 -3.29 -3.03
N VAL A 148 14.29 -3.89 -4.21
CA VAL A 148 13.63 -3.26 -5.37
C VAL A 148 12.31 -3.98 -5.65
N LEU A 149 11.22 -3.21 -5.68
CA LEU A 149 9.93 -3.63 -6.22
C LEU A 149 9.92 -3.29 -7.70
N GLY A 150 10.21 -4.29 -8.54
CA GLY A 150 10.24 -4.13 -9.99
C GLY A 150 8.85 -4.13 -10.62
N PRO A 151 8.78 -3.87 -11.93
CA PRO A 151 7.51 -3.66 -12.63
C PRO A 151 6.62 -4.91 -12.65
N ASP A 152 7.25 -6.08 -12.59
CA ASP A 152 6.54 -7.36 -12.58
C ASP A 152 6.39 -7.96 -11.18
N GLY A 153 7.00 -7.39 -10.14
CA GLY A 153 6.96 -7.92 -8.78
C GLY A 153 8.24 -7.74 -7.97
N TYR A 154 8.40 -8.57 -6.93
CA TYR A 154 9.48 -8.48 -5.95
C TYR A 154 10.26 -9.80 -5.82
N GLY A 155 11.59 -9.77 -5.94
CA GLY A 155 12.40 -11.00 -5.85
C GLY A 155 12.04 -12.00 -6.95
N PRO A 156 11.81 -13.29 -6.65
CA PRO A 156 11.17 -14.24 -7.56
C PRO A 156 9.64 -14.17 -7.63
N LEU A 157 8.95 -13.45 -6.74
CA LEU A 157 7.49 -13.30 -6.81
C LEU A 157 7.12 -12.35 -7.95
N ARG A 158 6.14 -12.75 -8.75
CA ARG A 158 5.67 -11.99 -9.91
C ARG A 158 4.16 -11.84 -9.87
N LEU A 159 3.64 -10.74 -10.41
CA LEU A 159 2.21 -10.59 -10.70
C LEU A 159 1.73 -11.73 -11.62
N GLY A 160 0.48 -12.16 -11.44
CA GLY A 160 -0.13 -13.29 -12.15
C GLY A 160 0.34 -14.68 -11.69
N MET A 161 1.37 -14.77 -10.84
CA MET A 161 1.88 -16.05 -10.36
C MET A 161 0.81 -16.76 -9.50
N SER A 162 0.45 -17.99 -9.83
CA SER A 162 -0.54 -18.75 -9.04
C SER A 162 -0.08 -18.94 -7.59
N PHE A 163 -1.02 -19.14 -6.66
CA PHE A 163 -0.72 -19.38 -5.25
C PHE A 163 0.36 -20.47 -5.07
N GLN A 164 0.20 -21.60 -5.77
CA GLN A 164 1.15 -22.71 -5.69
C GLN A 164 2.55 -22.33 -6.21
N ALA A 165 2.64 -21.60 -7.31
CA ALA A 165 3.93 -21.11 -7.82
C ALA A 165 4.57 -20.12 -6.83
N ALA A 166 3.77 -19.24 -6.22
CA ALA A 166 4.24 -18.29 -5.22
C ALA A 166 4.77 -18.98 -3.96
N VAL A 167 4.11 -20.03 -3.47
CA VAL A 167 4.60 -20.82 -2.32
C VAL A 167 5.90 -21.54 -2.67
N ARG A 168 6.01 -22.13 -3.88
CA ARG A 168 7.24 -22.81 -4.34
C ARG A 168 8.46 -21.90 -4.42
N THR A 169 8.28 -20.58 -4.48
CA THR A 169 9.41 -19.63 -4.38
C THR A 169 10.08 -19.64 -2.99
N GLY A 170 9.40 -20.16 -1.96
CA GLY A 170 9.86 -20.11 -0.57
C GLY A 170 9.83 -18.70 0.06
N MET A 171 9.29 -17.71 -0.65
CA MET A 171 9.21 -16.34 -0.15
C MET A 171 8.00 -16.08 0.73
N LEU A 172 6.91 -16.84 0.58
CA LEU A 172 5.71 -16.65 1.40
C LEU A 172 5.89 -17.31 2.76
N ALA A 173 5.45 -16.64 3.83
CA ALA A 173 5.38 -17.18 5.18
C ALA A 173 4.19 -18.16 5.34
N THR A 174 3.95 -18.97 4.31
CA THR A 174 2.99 -20.07 4.27
C THR A 174 3.61 -21.21 3.48
N SER A 175 3.25 -22.46 3.81
CA SER A 175 3.66 -23.65 3.07
C SER A 175 2.47 -24.27 2.33
N GLU A 176 2.75 -25.09 1.30
CA GLU A 176 1.71 -25.74 0.49
C GLU A 176 0.80 -26.62 1.35
N ASP A 177 1.36 -27.25 2.38
CA ASP A 177 0.62 -28.10 3.32
C ASP A 177 -0.18 -27.31 4.37
N ALA A 178 0.16 -26.03 4.59
CA ALA A 178 -0.39 -25.25 5.70
C ALA A 178 -1.58 -24.38 5.30
N ALA A 179 -1.72 -24.01 4.03
CA ALA A 179 -2.83 -23.18 3.59
C ALA A 179 -3.30 -23.55 2.17
N PRO A 180 -4.60 -23.80 1.96
CA PRO A 180 -5.15 -23.88 0.63
C PRO A 180 -5.09 -22.50 -0.07
N PRO A 181 -5.19 -22.48 -1.42
CA PRO A 181 -5.38 -21.23 -2.15
C PRO A 181 -6.58 -20.46 -1.60
N PRO A 182 -6.55 -19.12 -1.60
CA PRO A 182 -7.71 -18.33 -1.18
C PRO A 182 -8.83 -18.50 -2.21
N ASP A 183 -10.09 -18.58 -1.75
CA ASP A 183 -11.25 -18.65 -2.64
C ASP A 183 -11.43 -17.34 -3.44
N ASP A 184 -11.26 -16.20 -2.75
CA ASP A 184 -11.24 -14.86 -3.35
C ASP A 184 -9.82 -14.28 -3.27
N CYS A 185 -9.57 -13.35 -2.34
CA CYS A 185 -8.27 -12.70 -2.18
C CYS A 185 -7.71 -12.93 -0.77
N GLY A 186 -6.49 -13.47 -0.71
CA GLY A 186 -5.77 -13.73 0.53
C GLY A 186 -4.54 -12.84 0.64
N GLU A 187 -4.28 -12.33 1.85
CA GLU A 187 -3.07 -11.58 2.17
C GLU A 187 -2.00 -12.50 2.79
N TYR A 188 -0.78 -12.38 2.28
CA TYR A 188 0.35 -13.21 2.68
C TYR A 188 1.55 -12.34 3.03
N ARG A 189 2.26 -12.74 4.09
CA ARG A 189 3.54 -12.12 4.48
C ARG A 189 4.70 -12.85 3.84
N LEU A 190 5.84 -12.18 3.74
CA LEU A 190 7.07 -12.80 3.30
C LEU A 190 7.85 -13.45 4.46
N THR A 191 8.65 -14.47 4.16
CA THR A 191 9.55 -15.16 5.11
C THR A 191 10.65 -14.25 5.63
N GLU A 192 11.11 -13.30 4.83
CA GLU A 192 12.06 -12.25 5.23
C GLU A 192 11.45 -11.18 6.17
N GLY A 193 10.13 -11.25 6.41
CA GLY A 193 9.38 -10.31 7.23
C GLY A 193 8.84 -9.13 6.42
N THR A 194 8.59 -8.01 7.10
CA THR A 194 7.85 -6.86 6.54
C THR A 194 8.75 -5.65 6.26
N LYS A 195 10.06 -5.86 6.10
CA LYS A 195 11.03 -4.76 5.94
C LYS A 195 11.02 -4.15 4.55
N ALA A 196 10.88 -4.98 3.52
CA ALA A 196 10.84 -4.55 2.13
C ALA A 196 9.40 -4.47 1.63
N ILE A 197 8.69 -5.60 1.75
CA ILE A 197 7.29 -5.76 1.39
C ILE A 197 6.48 -6.03 2.66
N GLN A 198 5.46 -5.22 2.90
CA GLN A 198 4.55 -5.37 4.03
C GLN A 198 3.67 -6.62 3.87
N GLN A 199 3.11 -6.80 2.68
CA GLN A 199 2.23 -7.92 2.33
C GLN A 199 2.10 -8.09 0.82
N VAL A 200 1.65 -9.28 0.42
CA VAL A 200 1.32 -9.67 -0.96
C VAL A 200 -0.10 -10.20 -0.96
N THR A 201 -0.93 -9.73 -1.89
CA THR A 201 -2.30 -10.26 -2.06
C THR A 201 -2.34 -11.19 -3.26
N ILE A 202 -2.94 -12.36 -3.05
CA ILE A 202 -3.08 -13.41 -4.05
C ILE A 202 -4.57 -13.69 -4.23
N SER A 203 -5.04 -13.61 -5.47
CA SER A 203 -6.36 -14.05 -5.89
C SER A 203 -6.34 -15.54 -6.21
N GLY A 204 -7.38 -16.28 -5.83
CA GLY A 204 -7.55 -17.69 -6.19
C GLY A 204 -7.57 -17.93 -7.70
N SER A 205 -8.18 -17.02 -8.46
CA SER A 205 -8.34 -17.14 -9.92
C SER A 205 -7.21 -16.48 -10.72
N ARG A 206 -6.61 -15.39 -10.20
CA ARG A 206 -5.63 -14.58 -10.94
C ARG A 206 -4.19 -14.66 -10.42
N GLY A 207 -3.96 -15.35 -9.30
CA GLY A 207 -2.64 -15.43 -8.67
C GLY A 207 -2.25 -14.14 -7.95
N VAL A 208 -0.96 -13.86 -7.84
CA VAL A 208 -0.44 -12.66 -7.16
C VAL A 208 -0.88 -11.42 -7.91
N VAL A 209 -1.59 -10.51 -7.24
CA VAL A 209 -2.24 -9.37 -7.91
C VAL A 209 -1.82 -8.02 -7.32
N TYR A 210 -1.14 -8.05 -6.18
CA TYR A 210 -0.81 -6.86 -5.44
C TYR A 210 0.39 -7.06 -4.51
N PHE A 211 1.28 -6.07 -4.47
CA PHE A 211 2.38 -5.97 -3.51
C PHE A 211 2.28 -4.63 -2.78
N ALA A 212 2.36 -4.64 -1.45
CA ALA A 212 2.52 -3.42 -0.65
C ALA A 212 3.97 -3.28 -0.19
N ALA A 213 4.68 -2.27 -0.67
CA ALA A 213 6.03 -1.97 -0.21
C ALA A 213 6.01 -1.19 1.11
N SER A 214 6.94 -1.52 2.00
CA SER A 214 7.21 -0.79 3.24
C SER A 214 8.60 -0.15 3.25
N GLY A 215 9.57 -0.79 2.60
CA GLY A 215 10.95 -0.30 2.48
C GLY A 215 11.61 -0.63 1.15
N ALA A 216 10.89 -1.27 0.22
CA ALA A 216 11.35 -1.42 -1.15
C ALA A 216 11.14 -0.11 -1.94
N THR A 217 12.01 0.13 -2.91
CA THR A 217 11.87 1.23 -3.88
C THR A 217 11.57 0.66 -5.26
N THR A 218 11.02 1.48 -6.14
CA THR A 218 10.95 1.16 -7.57
C THR A 218 12.35 1.14 -8.20
N PRO A 219 12.51 0.63 -9.44
CA PRO A 219 13.79 0.69 -10.17
C PRO A 219 14.34 2.11 -10.34
N GLU A 220 13.46 3.10 -10.37
CA GLU A 220 13.78 4.53 -10.47
C GLU A 220 14.20 5.14 -9.11
N GLY A 221 14.17 4.35 -8.03
CA GLY A 221 14.61 4.76 -6.70
C GLY A 221 13.54 5.45 -5.85
N VAL A 222 12.27 5.45 -6.29
CA VAL A 222 11.16 6.07 -5.54
C VAL A 222 10.57 5.04 -4.57
N GLY A 223 10.38 5.43 -3.30
CA GLY A 223 9.78 4.57 -2.29
C GLY A 223 9.06 5.36 -1.20
N VAL A 224 8.62 4.66 -0.16
CA VAL A 224 8.04 5.31 1.02
C VAL A 224 9.08 6.21 1.67
N GLY A 225 8.75 7.48 1.86
CA GLY A 225 9.63 8.52 2.36
C GLY A 225 10.27 9.42 1.28
N SER A 226 10.19 9.05 0.00
CA SER A 226 10.61 9.92 -1.11
C SER A 226 9.73 11.17 -1.18
N SER A 227 10.27 12.25 -1.73
CA SER A 227 9.50 13.47 -1.99
C SER A 227 8.60 13.33 -3.22
N VAL A 228 7.51 14.09 -3.26
CA VAL A 228 6.63 14.15 -4.44
C VAL A 228 7.39 14.71 -5.66
N ALA A 229 8.34 15.62 -5.46
CA ALA A 229 9.18 16.14 -6.54
C ALA A 229 10.08 15.05 -7.17
N GLU A 230 10.65 14.15 -6.35
CA GLU A 230 11.40 12.98 -6.87
C GLU A 230 10.47 12.02 -7.62
N LEU A 231 9.25 11.81 -7.12
CA LEU A 231 8.24 10.99 -7.80
C LEU A 231 7.87 11.55 -9.18
N GLU A 232 7.58 12.85 -9.27
CA GLU A 232 7.25 13.53 -10.53
C GLU A 232 8.43 13.55 -11.52
N ALA A 233 9.65 13.70 -11.02
CA ALA A 233 10.86 13.65 -11.83
C ALA A 233 11.12 12.23 -12.39
N ALA A 234 10.87 11.19 -11.59
CA ALA A 234 11.06 9.81 -11.99
C ALA A 234 9.95 9.30 -12.93
N TYR A 235 8.73 9.76 -12.75
CA TYR A 235 7.56 9.35 -13.53
C TYR A 235 6.84 10.56 -14.14
N PRO A 236 7.26 11.02 -15.34
CA PRO A 236 6.64 12.17 -16.00
C PRO A 236 5.17 11.94 -16.40
N ASN A 237 4.77 10.67 -16.52
CA ASN A 237 3.44 10.24 -16.98
C ASN A 237 2.54 9.80 -15.82
N LEU A 238 2.63 10.45 -14.65
CA LEU A 238 1.76 10.16 -13.51
C LEU A 238 0.32 10.56 -13.83
N ALA A 239 -0.61 9.66 -13.51
CA ALA A 239 -2.03 9.96 -13.48
C ALA A 239 -2.47 10.19 -12.04
N ALA A 240 -3.12 11.33 -11.79
CA ALA A 240 -3.68 11.66 -10.48
C ALA A 240 -4.93 10.80 -10.20
N ASP A 241 -5.02 10.31 -8.97
CA ASP A 241 -6.13 9.52 -8.44
C ASP A 241 -6.63 10.19 -7.14
N PRO A 242 -7.93 10.08 -6.76
CA PRO A 242 -8.45 10.69 -5.53
C PRO A 242 -7.64 10.40 -4.26
N HIS A 243 -6.89 9.30 -4.23
CA HIS A 243 -6.12 8.89 -3.07
C HIS A 243 -4.59 8.94 -3.26
N GLY A 244 -4.11 9.38 -4.43
CA GLY A 244 -2.68 9.42 -4.72
C GLY A 244 -2.34 9.66 -6.18
N MET A 245 -1.25 9.05 -6.64
CA MET A 245 -0.77 9.13 -8.01
C MET A 245 -0.44 7.73 -8.51
N THR A 246 -0.58 7.53 -9.80
CA THR A 246 -0.37 6.22 -10.43
C THR A 246 0.57 6.35 -11.62
N ALA A 247 1.48 5.39 -11.77
CA ALA A 247 2.38 5.33 -12.90
C ALA A 247 2.31 3.95 -13.54
N PRO A 248 2.44 3.84 -14.88
CA PRO A 248 2.64 2.55 -15.52
C PRO A 248 3.88 1.85 -14.96
N ALA A 249 3.74 0.61 -14.52
CA ALA A 249 4.87 -0.22 -14.11
C ALA A 249 5.33 -1.09 -15.29
N GLY A 250 4.40 -1.67 -16.02
CA GLY A 250 4.65 -2.52 -17.17
C GLY A 250 3.34 -2.96 -17.84
N PRO A 251 3.37 -3.92 -18.76
CA PRO A 251 2.15 -4.44 -19.39
C PRO A 251 1.24 -5.07 -18.34
N GLY A 252 0.05 -4.50 -18.14
CA GLY A 252 -0.94 -5.05 -17.21
C GLY A 252 -0.69 -4.72 -15.73
N ALA A 253 0.20 -3.77 -15.41
CA ALA A 253 0.54 -3.42 -14.04
C ALA A 253 0.84 -1.92 -13.86
N ARG A 254 0.51 -1.41 -12.68
CA ARG A 254 0.70 -0.02 -12.29
C ARG A 254 1.29 0.11 -10.89
N TYR A 255 2.16 1.09 -10.72
CA TYR A 255 2.52 1.58 -9.40
C TYR A 255 1.46 2.54 -8.90
N TYR A 256 1.16 2.45 -7.61
CA TYR A 256 0.33 3.39 -6.89
C TYR A 256 1.14 4.02 -5.77
N PHE A 257 1.17 5.35 -5.75
CA PHE A 257 1.85 6.17 -4.77
C PHE A 257 0.82 6.98 -3.99
N GLY A 258 0.62 6.64 -2.72
CA GLY A 258 -0.15 7.49 -1.81
C GLY A 258 0.76 8.57 -1.24
N THR A 259 0.30 9.81 -1.23
CA THR A 259 1.08 10.96 -0.78
C THR A 259 0.39 11.63 0.40
N LYS A 260 1.19 12.24 1.28
CA LYS A 260 0.71 13.11 2.36
C LYS A 260 1.55 14.37 2.37
N GLY A 261 0.98 15.48 1.91
CA GLY A 261 1.75 16.70 1.68
C GLY A 261 2.78 16.47 0.57
N ALA A 262 4.06 16.75 0.85
CA ALA A 262 5.15 16.64 -0.13
C ALA A 262 5.92 15.30 -0.07
N THR A 263 5.37 14.27 0.60
CA THR A 263 6.06 12.99 0.82
C THR A 263 5.19 11.80 0.41
N VAL A 264 5.81 10.80 -0.21
CA VAL A 264 5.22 9.50 -0.51
C VAL A 264 5.11 8.69 0.78
N THR A 265 3.90 8.29 1.15
CA THR A 265 3.63 7.49 2.35
C THR A 265 3.24 6.04 2.03
N VAL A 266 2.91 5.76 0.78
CA VAL A 266 2.43 4.46 0.31
C VAL A 266 3.04 4.16 -1.04
N LEU A 267 3.54 2.94 -1.24
CA LEU A 267 3.96 2.40 -2.53
C LEU A 267 3.36 1.01 -2.71
N HIS A 268 2.52 0.85 -3.73
CA HIS A 268 1.98 -0.44 -4.13
C HIS A 268 2.31 -0.74 -5.59
N LEU A 269 2.46 -2.03 -5.91
CA LEU A 269 2.39 -2.53 -7.28
C LEU A 269 1.10 -3.33 -7.43
N VAL A 270 0.29 -2.99 -8.43
CA VAL A 270 -1.06 -3.54 -8.62
C VAL A 270 -1.21 -4.04 -10.05
N ALA A 271 -1.76 -5.23 -10.23
CA ALA A 271 -2.21 -5.70 -11.54
C ALA A 271 -3.43 -4.87 -12.01
N ASP A 272 -3.54 -4.58 -13.31
CA ASP A 272 -4.63 -3.76 -13.87
C ASP A 272 -6.01 -4.33 -13.58
N GLN A 273 -6.10 -5.66 -13.51
CA GLN A 273 -7.31 -6.37 -13.13
C GLN A 273 -6.99 -7.19 -11.87
N PRO A 274 -7.21 -6.66 -10.65
CA PRO A 274 -6.75 -7.29 -9.42
C PRO A 274 -7.42 -8.63 -9.10
N GLY A 275 -8.68 -8.75 -8.67
CA GLY A 275 -9.05 -10.08 -8.18
C GLY A 275 -10.46 -10.25 -7.70
N CYS A 276 -10.99 -9.20 -7.12
CA CYS A 276 -10.85 -8.76 -5.73
C CYS A 276 -11.79 -7.57 -5.76
#